data_AF-A0A349CU76-F1
#
_entry.id   AF-A0A349CU76-F1
#
_cell.length_a   1.000
_cell.length_b   1.000
_cell.length_c   1.000
_cell.angle_alpha   90.00
_cell.angle_beta   90.00
_cell.angle_gamma   90.00
#
_symmetry.space_group_name_H-M   'P 1'
#
loop_
_entity.id
_entity.type
_entity.pdbx_description
1 polymer ?
#
loop_
_entity_poly.entity_id
_entity_poly.type
_entity_poly.pdbx_seq_one_letter_code
_entity_poly.pdbx_strand_id
1 'polypeptide(L)'
;AWKGETLAEYWDLADRIFDWSAEGFDGPNLILDDGGDATLLVHKGVEFEKAGAVPDAVAGDSEEYRVVLETLRRSLARDPQR
;
A
#
# COMPACT_ATOMS: atom_id res chain seq x y z
N ALA A 1 7.74 -2.68 12.69
CA ALA A 1 8.66 -3.66 12.08
C ALA A 1 9.22 -4.58 13.16
N TRP A 2 9.24 -5.87 12.91
CA TRP A 2 9.85 -6.91 13.74
C TRP A 2 10.34 -8.08 12.86
N LYS A 3 11.17 -8.95 13.44
CA LYS A 3 11.67 -10.13 12.72
C LYS A 3 10.59 -11.21 12.67
N GLY A 4 10.34 -11.75 11.47
CA GLY A 4 9.40 -12.86 11.27
C GLY A 4 7.96 -12.41 11.02
N GLU A 5 7.76 -11.23 10.44
CA GLU A 5 6.48 -10.78 9.90
C GLU A 5 5.93 -11.77 8.86
N THR A 6 4.62 -11.95 8.86
CA THR A 6 3.88 -12.49 7.71
C THR A 6 3.79 -11.43 6.60
N LEU A 7 3.47 -11.85 5.36
CA LEU A 7 3.28 -10.89 4.26
C LEU A 7 2.20 -9.85 4.57
N ALA A 8 1.10 -10.25 5.22
CA ALA A 8 0.03 -9.33 5.59
C ALA A 8 0.52 -8.27 6.59
N GLU A 9 1.26 -8.67 7.62
CA GLU A 9 1.82 -7.74 8.59
C GLU A 9 2.83 -6.78 7.96
N TYR A 10 3.69 -7.28 7.07
CA TYR A 10 4.64 -6.46 6.33
C TYR A 10 3.93 -5.37 5.51
N TRP A 11 2.92 -5.74 4.70
CA TRP A 11 2.20 -4.78 3.86
C TRP A 11 1.29 -3.83 4.66
N ASP A 12 0.73 -4.27 5.79
CA ASP A 12 0.02 -3.39 6.73
C ASP A 12 0.97 -2.34 7.35
N LEU A 13 2.20 -2.73 7.68
CA LEU A 13 3.21 -1.78 8.14
C LEU A 13 3.68 -0.86 7.02
N ALA A 14 3.86 -1.37 5.80
CA ALA A 14 4.23 -0.58 4.63
C ALA A 14 3.17 0.50 4.32
N ASP A 15 1.87 0.17 4.38
CA ASP A 15 0.81 1.17 4.23
C ASP A 15 0.79 2.19 5.39
N ARG A 16 1.09 1.73 6.62
CA ARG A 16 1.10 2.59 7.80
C ARG A 16 2.18 3.68 7.75
N ILE A 17 3.31 3.48 7.05
CA ILE A 17 4.36 4.52 7.00
C ILE A 17 3.90 5.82 6.30
N PHE A 18 2.79 5.76 5.56
CA PHE A 18 2.17 6.90 4.90
C PHE A 18 1.11 7.61 5.76
N ASP A 19 0.75 7.09 6.93
CA ASP A 19 -0.14 7.76 7.86
C ASP A 19 0.64 8.76 8.74
N TRP A 20 0.53 10.05 8.40
CA TRP A 20 1.11 11.18 9.13
C TRP A 20 0.02 12.05 9.78
N SER A 21 -1.20 11.52 9.90
CA SER A 21 -2.36 12.27 10.38
C SER A 21 -2.19 12.69 11.85
N ALA A 22 -1.48 11.89 12.65
CA ALA A 22 -1.16 12.21 14.04
C ALA A 22 -0.25 13.46 14.17
N GLU A 23 0.58 13.71 13.15
CA GLU A 23 1.47 14.85 13.04
C GLU A 23 0.82 16.05 12.32
N GLY A 24 -0.43 15.89 11.84
CA GLY A 24 -1.18 16.93 11.13
C GLY A 24 -0.77 17.13 9.67
N PHE A 25 -0.19 16.10 9.04
CA PHE A 25 0.16 16.11 7.62
C PHE A 25 -0.63 15.04 6.85
N ASP A 26 -0.92 15.31 5.58
CA ASP A 26 -1.64 14.37 4.70
C ASP A 26 -0.76 13.18 4.29
N GLY A 27 0.56 13.31 4.41
CA GLY A 27 1.53 12.25 4.10
C GLY A 27 2.98 12.73 4.14
N PRO A 28 3.96 11.85 3.85
CA PRO A 28 5.37 12.21 3.80
C PRO A 28 5.68 13.09 2.58
N ASN A 29 6.68 13.96 2.71
CA ASN A 29 7.21 14.76 1.59
C ASN A 29 8.46 14.15 0.93
N LEU A 30 9.00 13.07 1.50
CA LEU A 30 10.18 12.33 1.04
C LEU A 30 9.99 10.85 1.36
N ILE A 31 10.39 9.99 0.43
CA ILE A 31 10.47 8.54 0.62
C ILE A 31 11.94 8.15 0.48
N LEU A 32 12.44 7.37 1.44
CA LEU A 32 13.70 6.65 1.32
C LEU A 32 13.38 5.16 1.25
N ASP A 33 13.67 4.54 0.12
CA ASP A 33 13.15 3.23 -0.25
C ASP A 33 14.28 2.26 -0.60
N ASP A 34 14.15 1.00 -0.19
CA ASP A 34 15.05 -0.10 -0.51
C ASP A 34 14.19 -1.31 -0.91
N GLY A 35 14.27 -1.71 -2.18
CA GLY A 35 13.35 -2.69 -2.79
C GLY A 35 12.19 -2.06 -3.58
N GLY A 36 11.78 -0.83 -3.23
CA GLY A 36 10.81 -0.07 -4.02
C GLY A 36 9.34 -0.27 -3.63
N ASP A 37 9.05 -0.97 -2.53
CA ASP A 37 7.68 -1.32 -2.14
C ASP A 37 6.87 -0.12 -1.65
N ALA A 38 7.50 0.84 -0.98
CA ALA A 38 6.84 2.10 -0.60
C ALA A 38 6.46 2.89 -1.86
N THR A 39 7.39 3.00 -2.80
CA THR A 39 7.17 3.63 -4.11
C THR A 39 6.08 2.90 -4.89
N LEU A 40 6.05 1.56 -4.85
CA LEU A 40 5.01 0.75 -5.48
C LEU A 40 3.62 1.06 -4.95
N LEU A 41 3.44 1.18 -3.63
CA LEU A 41 2.14 1.51 -3.04
C LEU A 41 1.61 2.85 -3.52
N VAL A 42 2.45 3.89 -3.58
CA VAL A 42 2.05 5.20 -4.10
C VAL A 42 1.64 5.11 -5.56
N HIS A 43 2.47 4.49 -6.41
CA HIS A 43 2.20 4.42 -7.84
C HIS A 43 0.96 3.57 -8.17
N LYS A 44 0.79 2.41 -7.51
CA LYS A 44 -0.38 1.56 -7.71
C LYS A 44 -1.65 2.11 -7.06
N GLY A 45 -1.53 2.82 -5.94
CA GLY A 45 -2.62 3.59 -5.34
C GLY A 45 -3.21 4.57 -6.35
N VAL A 46 -2.38 5.45 -6.91
CA VAL A 46 -2.80 6.42 -7.93
C VAL A 46 -3.33 5.76 -9.21
N GLU A 47 -2.73 4.64 -9.64
CA GLU A 47 -3.22 3.87 -10.80
C GLU A 47 -4.65 3.38 -10.58
N PHE A 48 -4.91 2.78 -9.41
CA PHE A 48 -6.21 2.17 -9.10
C PHE A 48 -7.26 3.18 -8.66
N GLU A 49 -6.87 4.28 -8.01
CA GLU A 49 -7.72 5.46 -7.81
C GLU A 49 -8.26 5.95 -9.16
N LYS A 50 -7.37 6.20 -10.14
CA LYS A 50 -7.76 6.68 -11.47
C LYS A 50 -8.60 5.67 -12.25
N ALA A 51 -8.36 4.37 -12.03
CA ALA A 51 -9.19 3.31 -12.60
C ALA A 51 -10.55 3.16 -11.90
N GLY A 52 -10.72 3.76 -10.71
CA GLY A 52 -11.92 3.69 -9.88
C GLY A 52 -12.08 2.38 -9.10
N ALA A 53 -11.12 1.45 -9.21
CA ALA A 53 -11.12 0.18 -8.50
C ALA A 53 -9.73 -0.46 -8.49
N VAL A 54 -9.44 -1.23 -7.43
CA VAL A 54 -8.32 -2.17 -7.41
C VAL A 54 -8.76 -3.47 -8.09
N PRO A 55 -7.99 -4.01 -9.05
CA PRO A 55 -8.36 -5.24 -9.74
C PRO A 55 -8.39 -6.46 -8.80
N ASP A 56 -9.12 -7.49 -9.22
CA ASP A 56 -9.00 -8.81 -8.63
C ASP A 56 -7.71 -9.48 -9.09
N ALA A 57 -7.13 -10.29 -8.21
CA ALA A 57 -5.99 -11.11 -8.56
C ALA A 57 -6.41 -12.22 -9.54
N VAL A 58 -5.51 -12.57 -10.47
CA VAL A 58 -5.73 -13.63 -11.45
C VAL A 58 -4.97 -14.90 -11.11
N ALA A 59 -5.31 -15.98 -11.82
CA ALA A 59 -4.56 -17.23 -11.77
C ALA A 59 -3.14 -16.98 -12.31
N GLY A 60 -2.13 -17.22 -11.48
CA GLY A 60 -0.71 -16.99 -11.80
C GLY A 60 -0.06 -15.87 -10.99
N ASP A 61 -0.84 -14.98 -10.37
CA ASP A 61 -0.28 -13.96 -9.47
C ASP A 61 0.41 -14.59 -8.27
N SER A 62 1.41 -13.90 -7.71
CA SER A 62 2.09 -14.34 -6.48
C SER A 62 1.19 -14.18 -5.25
N GLU A 63 1.47 -14.91 -4.18
CA GLU A 63 0.80 -14.72 -2.89
C GLU A 63 0.94 -13.26 -2.41
N GLU A 64 2.15 -12.73 -2.50
CA GLU A 64 2.46 -11.36 -2.11
C GLU A 64 1.65 -10.33 -2.90
N TYR A 65 1.54 -10.48 -4.22
CA TYR A 65 0.77 -9.53 -5.02
C TYR A 65 -0.72 -9.54 -4.65
N ARG A 66 -1.27 -10.69 -4.22
CA ARG A 66 -2.64 -10.74 -3.67
C ARG A 66 -2.76 -9.91 -2.40
N VAL A 67 -1.75 -9.96 -1.52
CA VAL A 67 -1.69 -9.15 -0.30
C VAL A 67 -1.54 -7.66 -0.63
N VAL A 68 -0.73 -7.29 -1.64
CA VAL A 68 -0.61 -5.91 -2.13
C VAL A 68 -1.96 -5.37 -2.60
N LEU A 69 -2.66 -6.10 -3.47
CA LEU A 69 -3.97 -5.69 -3.97
C LEU A 69 -4.98 -5.52 -2.83
N GLU A 70 -4.96 -6.43 -1.86
CA GLU A 70 -5.84 -6.34 -0.70
C GLU A 70 -5.48 -5.14 0.21
N THR A 71 -4.20 -4.84 0.37
CA THR A 71 -3.72 -3.65 1.09
C THR A 71 -4.21 -2.37 0.41
N LEU A 72 -4.07 -2.27 -0.92
CA LEU A 72 -4.55 -1.13 -1.71
C LEU A 72 -6.08 -0.99 -1.66
N ARG A 73 -6.83 -2.10 -1.68
CA ARG A 73 -8.30 -2.06 -1.50
C ARG A 73 -8.67 -1.44 -0.16
N ARG A 74 -8.04 -1.87 0.92
CA ARG A 74 -8.29 -1.30 2.26
C ARG A 74 -7.84 0.16 2.36
N SER A 75 -6.73 0.51 1.72
CA SER A 75 -6.21 1.88 1.72
C SER A 75 -7.18 2.84 1.03
N LEU A 76 -7.59 2.54 -0.21
CA LEU A 76 -8.54 3.35 -0.98
C LEU A 76 -9.97 3.34 -0.40
N ALA A 77 -10.37 2.27 0.30
CA ALA A 77 -11.64 2.25 1.02
C ALA A 77 -11.65 3.18 2.24
N ARG A 78 -10.50 3.42 2.88
CA ARG A 78 -10.38 4.41 3.97
C ARG A 78 -10.31 5.83 3.44
N ASP A 79 -9.52 6.05 2.39
CA ASP A 79 -9.39 7.35 1.74
C ASP A 79 -9.23 7.17 0.23
N PRO A 80 -10.24 7.53 -0.58
CA PRO A 80 -10.21 7.40 -2.02
C PRO A 80 -9.20 8.30 -2.75
N GLN A 81 -8.57 9.27 -2.07
CA GLN A 81 -7.59 10.21 -2.66
C GLN A 81 -6.20 10.11 -2.01
N ARG A 82 -5.90 8.97 -1.38
CA ARG A 82 -4.67 8.76 -0.63
C ARG A 82 -3.44 8.58 -1.50
#